data_AF-A0A5D3CMP6-F1
#
_entry.id   AF-A0A5D3CMP6-F1
#
_cell.length_a   1.000
_cell.length_b   1.000
_cell.length_c   1.000
_cell.angle_alpha   90.00
_cell.angle_beta   90.00
_cell.angle_gamma   90.00
#
_symmetry.space_group_name_H-M   'P 1'
#
loop_
_entity.id
_entity.type
_entity.pdbx_description
1 polymer ?
#
loop_
_entity_poly.entity_id
_entity_poly.type
_entity_poly.pdbx_seq_one_letter_code
_entity_poly.pdbx_strand_id
1 'polypeptide(L)'
;MTTLTIADLGCSSGPNTLTIVSNLIKQFQLHNNKPIQYQIFFNDLPSNDFNSIFISLQNFLEDLKNQIGADFGTCFFNGVPGSFYGRLFPNKSLHFVHSCYSLQWLSQVPREMEIINKGSIFIDNKSPKNVIEGYYKQFQKDFSLFLKCREEEVVSGGRMVVTLVGRTDEYPSNQDYCYAFTLLNLALNGMVAEGIVEEEKVDRFNIPNFMPSPKEIKDEVLKEGSFIINELKVSSIDWNFYNTELEGTKHTSFVGNSYNNIAKCIRSVTEPLMIPHFGEAIIEELFYRYSKIVKDEMSKKRIEFTNLTISLTRI
;
A
#
# COMPACT_ATOMS: atom_id res chain seq x y z
N MET A 1 -17.40 -25.34 17.20
CA MET A 1 -16.04 -24.74 17.16
C MET A 1 -16.21 -23.33 16.64
N THR A 2 -15.62 -22.32 17.28
CA THR A 2 -15.75 -20.93 16.82
C THR A 2 -14.84 -20.72 15.62
N THR A 3 -15.31 -20.02 14.60
CA THR A 3 -14.51 -19.67 13.41
C THR A 3 -14.23 -18.17 13.42
N LEU A 4 -12.97 -17.79 13.31
CA LEU A 4 -12.54 -16.42 13.09
C LEU A 4 -12.20 -16.23 11.62
N THR A 5 -12.85 -15.25 10.99
CA THR A 5 -12.68 -14.98 9.56
C THR A 5 -11.89 -13.70 9.37
N ILE A 6 -10.73 -13.80 8.73
CA ILE A 6 -9.76 -12.72 8.51
C ILE A 6 -9.61 -12.52 7.01
N ALA A 7 -9.66 -11.28 6.54
CA ALA A 7 -9.27 -10.94 5.17
C ALA A 7 -8.11 -9.93 5.17
N ASP A 8 -7.10 -10.17 4.35
CA ASP A 8 -6.06 -9.19 4.01
C ASP A 8 -6.31 -8.70 2.58
N LEU A 9 -6.58 -7.40 2.44
CA LEU A 9 -7.00 -6.77 1.18
C LEU A 9 -5.83 -6.02 0.54
N GLY A 10 -5.47 -6.43 -0.67
CA GLY A 10 -4.23 -6.03 -1.34
C GLY A 10 -3.01 -6.69 -0.70
N CYS A 11 -2.99 -8.02 -0.70
CA CYS A 11 -1.94 -8.82 -0.07
C CYS A 11 -0.63 -8.87 -0.85
N SER A 12 -0.63 -8.48 -2.12
CA SER A 12 0.47 -8.66 -3.08
C SER A 12 0.89 -10.14 -3.16
N SER A 13 2.16 -10.42 -3.46
CA SER A 13 2.72 -11.77 -3.61
C SER A 13 3.82 -12.09 -2.59
N GLY A 14 4.19 -11.11 -1.75
CA GLY A 14 5.31 -11.20 -0.81
C GLY A 14 4.94 -11.80 0.55
N PRO A 15 5.94 -12.04 1.43
CA PRO A 15 5.73 -12.71 2.73
C PRO A 15 4.97 -11.85 3.75
N ASN A 16 4.77 -10.55 3.48
CA ASN A 16 4.19 -9.60 4.43
C ASN A 16 2.81 -10.05 4.93
N THR A 17 1.95 -10.52 4.02
CA THR A 17 0.59 -10.97 4.35
C THR A 17 0.60 -12.12 5.37
N LEU A 18 1.55 -13.07 5.20
CA LEU A 18 1.70 -14.20 6.11
C LEU A 18 2.20 -13.76 7.48
N THR A 19 3.14 -12.81 7.55
CA THR A 19 3.60 -12.23 8.81
C THR A 19 2.47 -11.56 9.58
N ILE A 20 1.60 -10.82 8.90
CA ILE A 20 0.43 -10.17 9.52
C ILE A 20 -0.52 -11.23 10.09
N VAL A 21 -0.86 -12.24 9.29
CA VAL A 21 -1.74 -13.34 9.71
C VAL A 21 -1.13 -14.11 10.89
N SER A 22 0.18 -14.38 10.88
CA SER A 22 0.91 -14.97 12.00
C SER A 22 0.66 -14.19 13.29
N ASN A 23 0.90 -12.88 13.22
CA ASN A 23 0.80 -12.00 14.39
C ASN A 23 -0.64 -11.91 14.90
N LEU A 24 -1.63 -11.84 14.01
CA LEU A 24 -3.05 -11.86 14.40
C LEU A 24 -3.38 -13.16 15.15
N ILE A 25 -3.04 -14.33 14.59
CA ILE A 25 -3.30 -15.63 15.24
C ILE A 25 -2.66 -15.70 16.62
N LYS A 26 -1.38 -15.30 16.73
CA LYS A 26 -0.67 -15.27 18.02
C LYS A 26 -1.39 -14.39 19.04
N GLN A 27 -1.78 -13.18 18.66
CA GLN A 27 -2.50 -12.27 19.56
C GLN A 27 -3.86 -12.84 19.98
N PHE A 28 -4.60 -13.49 19.08
CA PHE A 28 -5.85 -14.16 19.45
C PHE A 28 -5.63 -15.31 20.43
N GLN A 29 -4.59 -16.11 20.25
CA GLN A 29 -4.26 -17.22 21.15
C GLN A 29 -3.82 -16.76 22.54
N LEU A 30 -3.12 -15.63 22.65
CA LEU A 30 -2.77 -15.06 23.97
C LEU A 30 -4.01 -14.72 24.81
N HIS A 31 -5.13 -14.40 24.16
CA HIS A 31 -6.39 -14.04 24.83
C HIS A 31 -7.44 -15.16 24.83
N ASN A 32 -7.19 -16.27 24.14
CA ASN A 32 -8.12 -17.39 24.02
C ASN A 32 -7.38 -18.72 24.01
N ASN A 33 -7.39 -19.40 25.15
CA ASN A 33 -6.72 -20.70 25.35
C ASN A 33 -7.44 -21.89 24.69
N LYS A 34 -8.46 -21.65 23.86
CA LYS A 34 -9.21 -22.71 23.17
C LYS A 34 -8.82 -22.75 21.68
N PRO A 35 -8.58 -23.95 21.12
CA PRO A 35 -8.40 -24.12 19.69
C PRO A 35 -9.64 -23.63 18.92
N ILE A 36 -9.44 -22.79 17.91
CA ILE A 36 -10.48 -22.28 17.03
C ILE A 36 -10.14 -22.56 15.56
N GLN A 37 -11.09 -22.30 14.66
CA GLN A 37 -10.83 -22.36 13.22
C GLN A 37 -10.53 -20.96 12.71
N TYR A 38 -9.48 -20.81 11.91
CA TYR A 38 -9.17 -19.56 11.20
C TYR A 38 -9.50 -19.74 9.74
N GLN A 39 -10.38 -18.89 9.21
CA GLN A 39 -10.62 -18.79 7.78
C GLN A 39 -9.96 -17.50 7.28
N ILE A 40 -8.92 -17.64 6.46
CA ILE A 40 -8.05 -16.55 6.03
C ILE A 40 -8.24 -16.35 4.53
N PHE A 41 -8.48 -15.11 4.15
CA PHE A 41 -8.64 -14.68 2.77
C PHE A 41 -7.52 -13.72 2.37
N PHE A 42 -6.81 -14.06 1.31
CA PHE A 42 -5.83 -13.20 0.66
C PHE A 42 -6.50 -12.61 -0.58
N ASN A 43 -6.76 -11.31 -0.56
CA ASN A 43 -7.33 -10.60 -1.69
C ASN A 43 -6.27 -9.75 -2.37
N ASP A 44 -6.29 -9.77 -3.70
CA ASP A 44 -5.61 -8.81 -4.55
C ASP A 44 -6.31 -8.76 -5.92
N LEU A 45 -5.84 -7.90 -6.82
CA LEU A 45 -6.31 -7.85 -8.20
C LEU A 45 -6.05 -9.19 -8.92
N PRO A 46 -6.86 -9.54 -9.94
CA PRO A 46 -6.69 -10.80 -10.68
C PRO A 46 -5.31 -11.01 -11.31
N SER A 47 -4.56 -9.94 -11.54
CA SER A 47 -3.19 -9.97 -12.09
C SER A 47 -2.10 -10.32 -11.07
N ASN A 48 -2.44 -10.41 -9.78
CA ASN A 48 -1.48 -10.73 -8.73
C ASN A 48 -1.01 -12.20 -8.79
N ASP A 49 0.22 -12.45 -8.36
CA ASP A 49 0.76 -13.80 -8.25
C ASP A 49 0.37 -14.47 -6.92
N PHE A 50 -0.83 -15.04 -6.89
CA PHE A 50 -1.29 -15.84 -5.75
C PHE A 50 -0.48 -17.13 -5.54
N ASN A 51 0.17 -17.66 -6.59
CA ASN A 51 0.91 -18.91 -6.48
C ASN A 51 2.10 -18.78 -5.53
N SER A 52 2.81 -17.65 -5.58
CA SER A 52 3.90 -17.35 -4.64
C SER A 52 3.46 -17.41 -3.17
N ILE A 53 2.26 -16.91 -2.85
CA ILE A 53 1.69 -17.02 -1.50
C ILE A 53 1.40 -18.47 -1.16
N PHE A 54 0.71 -19.20 -2.05
CA PHE A 54 0.26 -20.56 -1.78
C PHE A 54 1.41 -21.56 -1.62
N ILE A 55 2.49 -21.39 -2.38
CA ILE A 55 3.71 -22.19 -2.22
C ILE A 55 4.32 -22.00 -0.82
N SER A 56 4.18 -20.79 -0.25
CA SER A 56 4.77 -20.44 1.05
C SER A 56 3.94 -20.91 2.26
N LEU A 57 2.70 -21.37 2.07
CA LEU A 57 1.78 -21.70 3.17
C LEU A 57 2.25 -22.86 4.05
N GLN A 58 2.90 -23.86 3.47
CA GLN A 58 3.38 -25.02 4.24
C GLN A 58 4.43 -24.60 5.27
N ASN A 59 5.47 -23.88 4.82
CA ASN A 59 6.51 -23.36 5.70
C ASN A 59 5.93 -22.41 6.75
N PHE A 60 5.00 -21.54 6.36
CA PHE A 60 4.29 -20.66 7.28
C PHE A 60 3.60 -21.41 8.43
N LEU A 61 2.88 -22.50 8.12
CA LEU A 61 2.20 -23.29 9.14
C LEU A 61 3.18 -24.01 10.07
N GLU A 62 4.30 -24.51 9.54
CA GLU A 62 5.36 -25.13 10.34
C GLU A 62 6.01 -24.12 11.28
N ASP A 63 6.35 -22.94 10.78
CA ASP A 63 6.91 -21.84 11.58
C ASP A 63 5.94 -21.39 12.68
N LEU A 64 4.65 -21.26 12.36
CA LEU A 64 3.63 -20.89 13.34
C LEU A 64 3.51 -21.96 14.44
N LYS A 65 3.51 -23.25 14.08
CA LYS A 65 3.49 -24.36 15.05
C LYS A 65 4.72 -24.36 15.95
N ASN A 66 5.90 -24.08 15.39
CA ASN A 66 7.14 -23.99 16.16
C ASN A 66 7.12 -22.83 17.16
N GLN A 67 6.43 -21.73 16.84
CA GLN A 67 6.41 -20.52 17.66
C GLN A 67 5.35 -20.54 18.77
N ILE A 68 4.17 -21.14 18.53
CA ILE A 68 3.05 -21.12 19.50
C ILE A 68 2.45 -22.50 19.83
N GLY A 69 3.08 -23.59 19.38
CA GLY A 69 2.60 -24.96 19.57
C GLY A 69 1.59 -25.39 18.51
N ALA A 70 1.15 -26.66 18.55
CA ALA A 70 0.19 -27.21 17.58
C ALA A 70 -1.28 -26.98 17.94
N ASP A 71 -1.56 -26.49 19.16
CA ASP A 71 -2.91 -26.44 19.73
C ASP A 71 -3.67 -25.14 19.42
N PHE A 72 -3.13 -24.23 18.61
CA PHE A 72 -3.82 -22.97 18.27
C PHE A 72 -5.07 -23.17 17.41
N GLY A 73 -5.21 -24.34 16.79
CA GLY A 73 -6.34 -24.71 15.93
C GLY A 73 -5.96 -24.89 14.47
N THR A 74 -6.95 -24.76 13.58
CA THR A 74 -6.78 -25.08 12.14
C THR A 74 -6.95 -23.84 11.28
N CYS A 75 -6.06 -23.66 10.30
CA CYS A 75 -6.12 -22.56 9.33
C CYS A 75 -6.60 -23.05 7.97
N PHE A 76 -7.53 -22.32 7.37
CA PHE A 76 -8.04 -22.51 6.01
C PHE A 76 -7.73 -21.27 5.19
N PHE A 77 -6.91 -21.41 4.16
CA PHE A 77 -6.46 -20.29 3.33
C PHE A 77 -7.21 -20.24 2.00
N ASN A 78 -7.52 -19.04 1.54
CA ASN A 78 -8.31 -18.80 0.33
C ASN A 78 -7.73 -17.60 -0.42
N GLY A 79 -7.63 -17.71 -1.74
CA GLY A 79 -7.36 -16.55 -2.62
C GLY A 79 -8.66 -15.94 -3.11
N VAL A 80 -8.72 -14.61 -3.16
CA VAL A 80 -9.89 -13.85 -3.60
C VAL A 80 -9.47 -12.84 -4.66
N PRO A 81 -9.49 -13.20 -5.95
CA PRO A 81 -9.13 -12.27 -7.02
C PRO A 81 -10.24 -11.25 -7.26
N GLY A 82 -9.93 -9.96 -7.15
CA GLY A 82 -10.89 -8.89 -7.38
C GLY A 82 -10.49 -7.57 -6.75
N SER A 83 -11.07 -6.46 -7.25
CA SER A 83 -10.86 -5.15 -6.63
C SER A 83 -11.62 -5.04 -5.32
N PHE A 84 -10.93 -4.60 -4.25
CA PHE A 84 -11.57 -4.29 -2.98
C PHE A 84 -12.48 -3.06 -3.01
N TYR A 85 -12.52 -2.31 -4.12
CA TYR A 85 -13.50 -1.25 -4.38
C TYR A 85 -14.88 -1.81 -4.80
N GLY A 86 -15.01 -3.14 -4.87
CA GLY A 86 -16.27 -3.85 -5.00
C GLY A 86 -16.49 -4.88 -3.88
N ARG A 87 -17.65 -5.54 -3.95
CA ARG A 87 -18.00 -6.69 -3.12
C ARG A 87 -17.09 -7.88 -3.47
N LEU A 88 -16.51 -8.49 -2.45
CA LEU A 88 -15.59 -9.63 -2.53
C LEU A 88 -16.13 -10.84 -1.75
N PHE A 89 -16.95 -10.58 -0.71
CA PHE A 89 -17.39 -11.60 0.23
C PHE A 89 -18.92 -11.57 0.40
N PRO A 90 -19.56 -12.65 0.87
CA PRO A 90 -20.96 -12.62 1.30
C PRO A 90 -21.22 -11.63 2.44
N ASN A 91 -22.49 -11.33 2.69
CA ASN A 91 -22.86 -10.41 3.76
C ASN A 91 -22.45 -10.97 5.13
N LYS A 92 -21.88 -10.13 6.00
CA LYS A 92 -21.55 -10.46 7.39
C LYS A 92 -20.72 -11.74 7.54
N SER A 93 -19.76 -11.97 6.65
CA SER A 93 -18.87 -13.14 6.69
C SER A 93 -17.51 -12.86 7.30
N LEU A 94 -17.11 -11.58 7.44
CA LEU A 94 -15.78 -11.19 7.92
C LEU A 94 -15.83 -10.70 9.37
N HIS A 95 -14.91 -11.18 10.19
CA HIS A 95 -14.75 -10.74 11.57
C HIS A 95 -13.66 -9.67 11.70
N PHE A 96 -12.58 -9.83 10.94
CA PHE A 96 -11.46 -8.91 10.91
C PHE A 96 -10.98 -8.67 9.49
N VAL A 97 -10.70 -7.42 9.14
CA VAL A 97 -10.13 -7.06 7.85
C VAL A 97 -8.87 -6.23 8.08
N HIS A 98 -7.83 -6.59 7.34
CA HIS A 98 -6.58 -5.88 7.29
C HIS A 98 -6.35 -5.37 5.86
N SER A 99 -5.68 -4.23 5.73
CA SER A 99 -5.20 -3.70 4.46
C SER A 99 -3.97 -2.85 4.75
N CYS A 100 -2.85 -3.09 4.06
CA CYS A 100 -1.63 -2.33 4.26
C CYS A 100 -1.01 -1.93 2.93
N TYR A 101 -0.82 -0.62 2.72
CA TYR A 101 -0.21 -0.02 1.53
C TYR A 101 -0.96 -0.36 0.24
N SER A 102 -2.30 -0.42 0.31
CA SER A 102 -3.15 -0.73 -0.85
C SER A 102 -4.15 0.37 -1.16
N LEU A 103 -4.71 1.05 -0.15
CA LEU A 103 -5.78 2.04 -0.34
C LEU A 103 -5.32 3.41 -0.84
N GLN A 104 -4.01 3.66 -0.92
CA GLN A 104 -3.49 4.84 -1.65
C GLN A 104 -3.58 4.67 -3.17
N TRP A 105 -3.79 3.44 -3.68
CA TRP A 105 -3.98 3.18 -5.10
C TRP A 105 -5.43 3.41 -5.51
N LEU A 106 -5.64 4.32 -6.46
CA LEU A 106 -6.96 4.65 -6.99
C LEU A 106 -7.44 3.57 -7.95
N SER A 107 -8.76 3.44 -8.10
CA SER A 107 -9.37 2.51 -9.06
C SER A 107 -9.03 2.85 -10.51
N GLN A 108 -8.73 4.13 -10.77
CA GLN A 108 -8.37 4.66 -12.07
C GLN A 108 -7.67 6.01 -11.93
N VAL A 109 -6.97 6.43 -13.00
CA VAL A 109 -6.55 7.83 -13.14
C VAL A 109 -7.81 8.70 -13.23
N PRO A 110 -7.87 9.85 -12.54
CA PRO A 110 -8.98 10.78 -12.71
C PRO A 110 -9.10 11.24 -14.18
N ARG A 111 -10.32 11.58 -14.60
CA ARG A 111 -10.57 11.99 -15.99
C ARG A 111 -9.78 13.25 -16.35
N GLU A 112 -9.38 13.34 -17.62
CA GLU A 112 -8.72 14.51 -18.23
C GLU A 112 -7.31 14.82 -17.70
N MET A 113 -6.75 13.98 -16.81
CA MET A 113 -5.39 14.20 -16.28
C MET A 113 -4.31 14.20 -17.36
N GLU A 114 -4.49 13.38 -18.40
CA GLU A 114 -3.59 13.34 -19.58
C GLU A 114 -3.50 14.67 -20.35
N ILE A 115 -4.47 15.57 -20.16
CA ILE A 115 -4.52 16.87 -20.84
C ILE A 115 -3.98 17.99 -19.93
N ILE A 116 -4.19 17.84 -18.62
CA ILE A 116 -4.04 18.91 -17.64
C ILE A 116 -2.72 18.79 -16.86
N ASN A 117 -2.22 17.57 -16.58
CA ASN A 117 -1.02 17.34 -15.78
C ASN A 117 0.26 17.25 -16.62
N LYS A 118 0.51 18.28 -17.45
CA LYS A 118 1.66 18.28 -18.37
C LYS A 118 3.01 18.28 -17.65
N GLY A 119 3.97 17.55 -18.17
CA GLY A 119 5.33 17.41 -17.64
C GLY A 119 5.41 16.67 -16.30
N SER A 120 4.32 16.02 -15.86
CA SER A 120 4.29 15.28 -14.61
C SER A 120 3.49 13.98 -14.71
N ILE A 121 4.03 12.93 -14.11
CA ILE A 121 3.38 11.61 -14.00
C ILE A 121 2.58 11.43 -12.70
N PHE A 122 2.56 12.43 -11.82
CA PHE A 122 1.92 12.35 -10.52
C PHE A 122 1.49 13.74 -10.02
N ILE A 123 0.68 13.79 -8.97
CA ILE A 123 0.32 15.05 -8.30
C ILE A 123 1.49 15.55 -7.46
N ASP A 124 1.92 16.79 -7.68
CA ASP A 124 2.90 17.45 -6.84
C ASP A 124 2.38 18.82 -6.36
N ASN A 125 3.22 19.54 -5.62
CA ASN A 125 2.89 20.87 -5.11
C ASN A 125 2.78 21.95 -6.20
N LYS A 126 3.31 21.70 -7.40
CA LYS A 126 3.25 22.59 -8.56
C LYS A 126 2.09 22.20 -9.49
N SER A 127 1.47 21.04 -9.30
CA SER A 127 0.32 20.61 -10.08
C SER A 127 -0.80 21.66 -10.00
N PRO A 128 -1.50 21.93 -11.11
CA PRO A 128 -2.68 22.78 -11.12
C PRO A 128 -3.72 22.31 -10.10
N LYS A 129 -4.43 23.26 -9.46
CA LYS A 129 -5.41 22.94 -8.39
C LYS A 129 -6.47 21.93 -8.83
N ASN A 130 -6.94 22.02 -10.07
CA ASN A 130 -7.92 21.09 -10.63
C ASN A 130 -7.39 19.65 -10.78
N VAL A 131 -6.07 19.47 -10.97
CA VAL A 131 -5.43 18.14 -10.94
C VAL A 131 -5.54 17.55 -9.53
N ILE A 132 -5.10 18.30 -8.52
CA ILE A 132 -5.15 17.90 -7.11
C ILE A 132 -6.59 17.57 -6.69
N GLU A 133 -7.54 18.45 -7.01
CA GLU A 133 -8.96 18.24 -6.73
C GLU A 133 -9.54 17.02 -7.44
N GLY A 134 -9.12 16.75 -8.68
CA GLY A 134 -9.58 15.57 -9.42
C GLY A 134 -9.11 14.26 -8.80
N TYR A 135 -7.84 14.21 -8.38
CA TYR A 135 -7.28 13.10 -7.63
C TYR A 135 -7.97 12.90 -6.29
N TYR A 136 -8.23 13.98 -5.56
CA TYR A 136 -8.94 13.89 -4.29
C TYR A 136 -10.38 13.40 -4.48
N LYS A 137 -11.13 13.90 -5.46
CA LYS A 137 -12.48 13.41 -5.79
C LYS A 137 -12.49 11.92 -6.14
N GLN A 138 -11.49 11.45 -6.87
CA GLN A 138 -11.34 10.03 -7.21
C GLN A 138 -11.08 9.19 -5.95
N PHE A 139 -10.19 9.66 -5.07
CA PHE A 139 -9.97 9.03 -3.74
C PHE A 139 -11.24 8.97 -2.91
N GLN A 140 -12.01 10.07 -2.80
CA GLN A 140 -13.26 10.09 -2.04
C GLN A 140 -14.26 9.05 -2.57
N LYS A 141 -14.41 8.96 -3.90
CA LYS A 141 -15.27 7.97 -4.53
C LYS A 141 -14.82 6.54 -4.19
N ASP A 142 -13.55 6.26 -4.39
CA ASP A 142 -12.97 4.94 -4.22
C ASP A 142 -13.01 4.49 -2.76
N PHE A 143 -12.56 5.34 -1.84
CA PHE A 143 -12.56 5.04 -0.41
C PHE A 143 -13.98 4.91 0.15
N SER A 144 -14.94 5.72 -0.30
CA SER A 144 -16.36 5.55 0.07
C SER A 144 -16.93 4.22 -0.44
N LEU A 145 -16.59 3.80 -1.67
CA LEU A 145 -17.01 2.50 -2.21
C LEU A 145 -16.39 1.35 -1.41
N PHE A 146 -15.11 1.45 -1.06
CA PHE A 146 -14.44 0.48 -0.19
C PHE A 146 -15.19 0.34 1.13
N LEU A 147 -15.47 1.44 1.84
CA LEU A 147 -16.18 1.42 3.12
C LEU A 147 -17.58 0.78 2.98
N LYS A 148 -18.35 1.16 1.95
CA LYS A 148 -19.68 0.58 1.68
C LYS A 148 -19.63 -0.91 1.36
N CYS A 149 -18.60 -1.39 0.66
CA CYS A 149 -18.47 -2.83 0.41
C CYS A 149 -18.13 -3.58 1.70
N ARG A 150 -17.25 -3.01 2.53
CA ARG A 150 -16.85 -3.59 3.82
C ARG A 150 -17.95 -3.52 4.86
N GLU A 151 -18.83 -2.52 4.78
CA GLU A 151 -20.09 -2.45 5.51
C GLU A 151 -20.85 -3.77 5.31
N GLU A 152 -21.19 -4.12 4.08
CA GLU A 152 -22.07 -5.28 3.87
C GLU A 152 -21.44 -6.60 4.32
N GLU A 153 -20.11 -6.70 4.28
CA GLU A 153 -19.34 -7.93 4.47
C GLU A 153 -18.83 -8.17 5.90
N VAL A 154 -18.54 -7.12 6.65
CA VAL A 154 -18.03 -7.22 8.02
C VAL A 154 -19.19 -7.34 8.99
N VAL A 155 -19.09 -8.28 9.94
CA VAL A 155 -20.11 -8.48 10.99
C VAL A 155 -20.21 -7.23 11.88
N SER A 156 -21.37 -7.01 12.52
CA SER A 156 -21.50 -5.96 13.54
C SER A 156 -20.51 -6.22 14.69
N GLY A 157 -19.79 -5.18 15.12
CA GLY A 157 -18.66 -5.29 16.06
C GLY A 157 -17.37 -5.85 15.46
N GLY A 158 -17.37 -6.26 14.19
CA GLY A 158 -16.17 -6.65 13.45
C GLY A 158 -15.21 -5.47 13.27
N ARG A 159 -13.93 -5.77 13.06
CA ARG A 159 -12.87 -4.74 13.08
C ARG A 159 -12.11 -4.65 11.76
N MET A 160 -11.66 -3.44 11.47
CA MET A 160 -10.77 -3.15 10.35
C MET A 160 -9.50 -2.45 10.85
N VAL A 161 -8.35 -2.86 10.33
CA VAL A 161 -7.11 -2.11 10.48
C VAL A 161 -6.55 -1.82 9.10
N VAL A 162 -6.46 -0.53 8.78
CA VAL A 162 -6.03 -0.04 7.47
C VAL A 162 -4.79 0.80 7.66
N THR A 163 -3.72 0.50 6.94
CA THR A 163 -2.53 1.34 6.84
C THR A 163 -2.30 1.73 5.39
N LEU A 164 -2.07 3.01 5.13
CA LEU A 164 -1.74 3.52 3.80
C LEU A 164 -0.70 4.63 3.89
N VAL A 165 0.00 4.86 2.78
CA VAL A 165 0.87 6.01 2.64
C VAL A 165 -0.01 7.26 2.56
N GLY A 166 0.31 8.25 3.37
CA GLY A 166 -0.42 9.51 3.42
C GLY A 166 0.54 10.68 3.61
N ARG A 167 -0.02 11.80 4.06
CA ARG A 167 0.71 13.02 4.40
C ARG A 167 0.21 13.56 5.74
N THR A 168 0.91 14.53 6.31
CA THR A 168 0.42 15.24 7.52
C THR A 168 -0.57 16.34 7.14
N ASP A 169 -1.41 16.78 8.09
CA ASP A 169 -2.31 17.93 7.86
C ASP A 169 -1.53 19.25 7.77
N GLU A 170 -0.33 19.29 8.35
CA GLU A 170 0.58 20.45 8.35
C GLU A 170 1.45 20.54 7.10
N TYR A 171 1.24 19.67 6.09
CA TYR A 171 2.06 19.65 4.88
C TYR A 171 2.10 21.06 4.27
N PRO A 172 3.27 21.75 4.26
CA PRO A 172 3.37 23.06 3.66
C PRO A 172 3.02 22.94 2.18
N SER A 173 2.41 23.98 1.60
CA SER A 173 2.13 24.04 0.15
C SER A 173 3.35 23.82 -0.75
N ASN A 174 4.57 23.80 -0.18
CA ASN A 174 5.85 23.74 -0.88
C ASN A 174 6.63 22.42 -0.63
N GLN A 175 6.04 21.41 0.02
CA GLN A 175 6.65 20.08 0.13
C GLN A 175 6.00 19.10 -0.85
N ASP A 176 6.80 18.15 -1.35
CA ASP A 176 6.39 17.24 -2.42
C ASP A 176 5.41 16.19 -1.91
N TYR A 177 4.26 16.07 -2.57
CA TYR A 177 3.16 15.20 -2.16
C TYR A 177 3.59 13.73 -2.01
N CYS A 178 4.38 13.24 -2.98
CA CYS A 178 5.12 11.98 -2.89
C CYS A 178 6.55 12.21 -3.38
N TYR A 179 7.51 12.20 -2.47
CA TYR A 179 8.90 12.45 -2.84
C TYR A 179 9.44 11.38 -3.80
N ALA A 180 9.06 10.11 -3.60
CA ALA A 180 9.48 9.01 -4.47
C ALA A 180 9.05 9.21 -5.92
N PHE A 181 7.80 9.62 -6.17
CA PHE A 181 7.31 9.87 -7.52
C PHE A 181 7.80 11.20 -8.08
N THR A 182 8.09 12.19 -7.23
CA THR A 182 8.73 13.44 -7.66
C THR A 182 10.12 13.18 -8.24
N LEU A 183 10.94 12.36 -7.56
CA LEU A 183 12.26 11.98 -8.07
C LEU A 183 12.16 11.10 -9.33
N LEU A 184 11.11 10.29 -9.46
CA LEU A 184 10.87 9.47 -10.65
C LEU A 184 10.51 10.35 -11.85
N ASN A 185 9.64 11.35 -11.63
CA ASN A 185 9.29 12.36 -12.62
C ASN A 185 10.51 13.18 -13.05
N LEU A 186 11.40 13.53 -12.10
CA LEU A 186 12.66 14.21 -12.41
C LEU A 186 13.56 13.38 -13.33
N ALA A 187 13.71 12.08 -13.06
CA ALA A 187 14.47 11.18 -13.93
C ALA A 187 13.87 11.13 -15.34
N LEU A 188 12.55 11.00 -15.44
CA LEU A 188 11.82 10.90 -16.69
C LEU A 188 11.92 12.19 -17.52
N ASN A 189 11.76 13.35 -16.90
CA ASN A 189 11.92 14.65 -17.56
C ASN A 189 13.37 14.90 -18.02
N GLY A 190 14.37 14.37 -17.30
CA GLY A 190 15.76 14.35 -17.78
C GLY A 190 15.91 13.55 -19.09
N MET A 191 15.22 12.42 -19.21
CA MET A 191 15.20 11.61 -20.44
C MET A 191 14.47 12.31 -21.58
N VAL A 192 13.42 13.11 -21.29
CA VAL A 192 12.75 13.96 -22.29
C VAL A 192 13.70 15.05 -22.81
N ALA A 193 14.43 15.72 -21.92
CA ALA A 193 15.39 16.77 -22.31
C ALA A 193 16.53 16.23 -23.20
N GLU A 194 16.89 14.96 -23.05
CA GLU A 194 17.88 14.26 -23.88
C GLU A 194 17.29 13.66 -25.16
N GLY A 195 15.97 13.76 -25.37
CA GLY A 195 15.28 13.19 -26.54
C GLY A 195 15.14 11.66 -26.52
N ILE A 196 15.35 11.02 -25.37
CA ILE A 196 15.20 9.56 -25.18
C ILE A 196 13.72 9.18 -25.06
N VAL A 197 12.92 10.07 -24.46
CA VAL A 197 11.48 9.91 -24.28
C VAL A 197 10.77 11.10 -24.91
N GLU A 198 9.70 10.85 -25.65
CA GLU A 198 8.83 11.90 -26.20
C GLU A 198 8.05 12.57 -25.07
N GLU A 199 8.02 13.91 -25.03
CA GLU A 199 7.28 14.70 -24.03
C GLU A 199 5.80 14.28 -23.95
N GLU A 200 5.16 14.02 -25.10
CA GLU A 200 3.77 13.57 -25.17
C GLU A 200 3.54 12.26 -24.39
N LYS A 201 4.53 11.35 -24.36
CA LYS A 201 4.40 10.11 -23.58
C LYS A 201 4.39 10.38 -22.08
N VAL A 202 5.12 11.39 -21.61
CA VAL A 202 5.10 11.79 -20.21
C VAL A 202 3.76 12.44 -19.87
N ASP A 203 3.30 13.39 -20.68
CA ASP A 203 2.03 14.10 -20.48
C ASP A 203 0.82 13.16 -20.37
N ARG A 204 0.84 12.06 -21.15
CA ARG A 204 -0.25 11.09 -21.22
C ARG A 204 -0.19 10.00 -20.15
N PHE A 205 0.86 9.96 -19.33
CA PHE A 205 1.00 8.97 -18.26
C PHE A 205 0.76 9.59 -16.90
N ASN A 206 -0.11 8.99 -16.09
CA ASN A 206 -0.40 9.45 -14.75
C ASN A 206 -0.53 8.25 -13.80
N ILE A 207 0.14 8.31 -12.66
CA ILE A 207 0.09 7.26 -11.64
C ILE A 207 -1.25 7.41 -10.88
N PRO A 208 -2.10 6.37 -10.80
CA PRO A 208 -3.38 6.41 -10.10
C PRO A 208 -3.16 6.23 -8.59
N ASN A 209 -2.57 7.23 -7.95
CA ASN A 209 -2.24 7.18 -6.53
C ASN A 209 -2.59 8.49 -5.83
N PHE A 210 -3.07 8.41 -4.60
CA PHE A 210 -3.37 9.56 -3.76
C PHE A 210 -2.94 9.30 -2.32
N MET A 211 -2.20 10.24 -1.76
CA MET A 211 -1.75 10.25 -0.36
C MET A 211 -2.65 11.18 0.45
N PRO A 212 -3.69 10.66 1.14
CA PRO A 212 -4.60 11.50 1.90
C PRO A 212 -3.95 12.02 3.19
N SER A 213 -4.55 13.07 3.75
CA SER A 213 -4.25 13.54 5.11
C SER A 213 -5.13 12.85 6.17
N PRO A 214 -4.75 12.89 7.47
CA PRO A 214 -5.57 12.40 8.56
C PRO A 214 -6.99 12.97 8.53
N LYS A 215 -7.13 14.27 8.25
CA LYS A 215 -8.42 14.93 8.12
C LYS A 215 -9.25 14.35 6.98
N GLU A 216 -8.67 14.20 5.79
CA GLU A 216 -9.38 13.67 4.61
C GLU A 216 -9.90 12.26 4.84
N ILE A 217 -9.14 11.40 5.54
CA ILE A 217 -9.60 10.06 5.93
C ILE A 217 -10.76 10.14 6.93
N LYS A 218 -10.62 10.93 8.00
CA LYS A 218 -11.67 11.07 9.03
C LYS A 218 -12.97 11.57 8.43
N ASP A 219 -12.89 12.59 7.58
CA ASP A 219 -14.05 13.20 6.94
C ASP A 219 -14.79 12.17 6.08
N GLU A 220 -14.09 11.34 5.29
CA GLU A 220 -14.75 10.32 4.46
C GLU A 220 -15.32 9.14 5.27
N VAL A 221 -14.65 8.68 6.34
CA VAL A 221 -15.21 7.64 7.23
C VAL A 221 -16.48 8.14 7.92
N LEU A 222 -16.46 9.37 8.46
CA LEU A 222 -17.62 9.96 9.14
C LEU A 222 -18.78 10.23 8.18
N LYS A 223 -18.47 10.67 6.96
CA LYS A 223 -19.45 10.95 5.91
C LYS A 223 -20.13 9.68 5.40
N GLU A 224 -19.41 8.57 5.30
CA GLU A 224 -19.99 7.28 4.92
C GLU A 224 -20.81 6.67 6.07
N GLY A 225 -20.28 6.70 7.30
CA GLY A 225 -21.06 6.51 8.52
C GLY A 225 -21.21 5.07 9.02
N SER A 226 -20.60 4.08 8.38
CA SER A 226 -20.78 2.66 8.72
C SER A 226 -19.79 2.11 9.75
N PHE A 227 -18.74 2.88 10.04
CA PHE A 227 -17.65 2.48 10.92
C PHE A 227 -17.32 3.57 11.93
N ILE A 228 -17.01 3.16 13.15
CA ILE A 228 -16.47 4.01 14.20
C ILE A 228 -14.95 4.01 14.08
N ILE A 229 -14.34 5.19 14.10
CA ILE A 229 -12.89 5.32 14.22
C ILE A 229 -12.49 5.10 15.68
N ASN A 230 -11.82 3.98 15.95
CA ASN A 230 -11.26 3.71 17.28
C ASN A 230 -9.97 4.49 17.49
N GLU A 231 -9.12 4.53 16.46
CA GLU A 231 -7.81 5.19 16.51
C GLU A 231 -7.39 5.58 15.09
N LEU A 232 -6.75 6.74 14.95
CA LEU A 232 -5.99 7.13 13.75
C LEU A 232 -4.61 7.59 14.20
N LYS A 233 -3.58 6.85 13.81
CA LYS A 233 -2.19 7.12 14.14
C LYS A 233 -1.40 7.52 12.90
N VAL A 234 -0.60 8.55 13.04
CA VAL A 234 0.40 8.97 12.05
C VAL A 234 1.75 8.42 12.49
N SER A 235 2.48 7.77 11.59
CA SER A 235 3.85 7.33 11.83
C SER A 235 4.74 7.64 10.63
N SER A 236 6.04 7.64 10.83
CA SER A 236 7.03 7.87 9.77
C SER A 236 8.00 6.70 9.67
N ILE A 237 8.40 6.34 8.45
CA ILE A 237 9.43 5.33 8.18
C ILE A 237 10.53 5.95 7.32
N ASP A 238 11.74 6.02 7.87
CA ASP A 238 12.94 6.51 7.18
C ASP A 238 13.29 5.61 6.00
N TRP A 239 13.57 6.16 4.83
CA TRP A 239 14.01 5.40 3.64
C TRP A 239 15.27 4.55 3.85
N ASN A 240 16.03 4.81 4.90
CA ASN A 240 17.12 3.96 5.38
C ASN A 240 16.66 2.81 6.27
N PHE A 241 15.37 2.44 6.30
CA PHE A 241 14.82 1.38 7.16
C PHE A 241 15.47 0.00 6.95
N TYR A 242 16.17 -0.22 5.84
CA TYR A 242 17.01 -1.41 5.62
C TYR A 242 18.35 -1.39 6.37
N ASN A 243 18.77 -0.25 6.92
CA ASN A 243 19.97 -0.10 7.73
C ASN A 243 19.70 -0.29 9.24
N THR A 244 18.43 -0.33 9.64
CA THR A 244 18.04 -0.66 11.02
C THR A 244 17.84 -2.16 11.12
N GLU A 245 18.85 -2.83 11.68
CA GLU A 245 18.90 -4.27 11.95
C GLU A 245 17.58 -4.81 12.53
N LEU A 246 17.04 -5.84 11.87
CA LEU A 246 16.38 -6.94 12.56
C LEU A 246 17.40 -7.49 13.58
N GLU A 247 17.07 -7.34 14.86
CA GLU A 247 17.68 -7.96 16.03
C GLU A 247 19.08 -8.62 15.86
N GLY A 248 20.11 -7.94 16.36
CA GLY A 248 21.16 -8.64 17.12
C GLY A 248 22.49 -8.97 16.43
N THR A 249 22.72 -8.62 15.17
CA THR A 249 24.06 -8.75 14.58
C THR A 249 24.62 -7.40 14.16
N LYS A 250 25.34 -6.76 15.09
CA LYS A 250 26.27 -5.67 14.81
C LYS A 250 27.38 -6.16 13.87
N HIS A 251 27.10 -6.21 12.58
CA HIS A 251 28.13 -6.20 11.56
C HIS A 251 28.16 -4.82 10.94
N THR A 252 29.14 -4.05 11.42
CA THR A 252 29.64 -2.83 10.78
C THR A 252 30.03 -3.15 9.33
N SER A 253 29.11 -2.91 8.39
CA SER A 253 29.47 -2.53 7.03
C SER A 253 28.81 -1.19 6.71
N PHE A 254 29.65 -0.20 6.49
CA PHE A 254 29.27 1.13 6.04
C PHE A 254 28.41 1.04 4.76
N VAL A 255 27.29 1.78 4.76
CA VAL A 255 26.76 2.60 3.64
C VAL A 255 27.03 2.06 2.22
N GLY A 256 26.03 1.49 1.56
CA GLY A 256 26.20 1.10 0.15
C GLY A 256 24.97 1.00 -0.75
N ASN A 257 23.79 0.59 -0.23
CA ASN A 257 22.67 0.19 -1.10
C ASN A 257 21.26 0.60 -0.64
N SER A 258 21.06 1.43 0.40
CA SER A 258 19.71 1.82 0.82
C SER A 258 18.93 2.53 -0.29
N TYR A 259 19.59 3.42 -1.06
CA TYR A 259 19.01 4.04 -2.25
C TYR A 259 18.64 3.01 -3.34
N ASN A 260 19.45 1.96 -3.52
CA ASN A 260 19.15 0.87 -4.47
C ASN A 260 17.92 0.07 -4.00
N ASN A 261 17.76 -0.14 -2.70
CA ASN A 261 16.60 -0.82 -2.14
C ASN A 261 15.32 0.02 -2.33
N ILE A 262 15.40 1.33 -2.11
CA ILE A 262 14.28 2.25 -2.41
C ILE A 262 13.97 2.25 -3.90
N ALA A 263 14.98 2.35 -4.77
CA ALA A 263 14.79 2.30 -6.21
C ALA A 263 14.09 1.03 -6.66
N LYS A 264 14.52 -0.13 -6.13
CA LYS A 264 13.87 -1.43 -6.38
C LYS A 264 12.45 -1.52 -5.83
N CYS A 265 12.21 -0.97 -4.63
CA CYS A 265 10.88 -0.93 -4.02
C CYS A 265 9.92 -0.12 -4.91
N ILE A 266 10.31 1.10 -5.30
CA ILE A 266 9.49 1.93 -6.18
C ILE A 266 9.32 1.29 -7.56
N ARG A 267 10.36 0.65 -8.10
CA ARG A 267 10.28 -0.14 -9.34
C ARG A 267 9.22 -1.22 -9.24
N SER A 268 9.25 -2.05 -8.20
CA SER A 268 8.30 -3.16 -8.04
C SER A 268 6.83 -2.73 -8.02
N VAL A 269 6.53 -1.48 -7.60
CA VAL A 269 5.14 -0.99 -7.52
C VAL A 269 4.72 -0.13 -8.72
N THR A 270 5.64 0.33 -9.55
CA THR A 270 5.34 1.21 -10.70
C THR A 270 5.64 0.58 -12.05
N GLU A 271 6.62 -0.31 -12.12
CA GLU A 271 7.03 -0.99 -13.36
C GLU A 271 5.87 -1.66 -14.11
N PRO A 272 4.96 -2.41 -13.46
CA PRO A 272 3.82 -3.00 -14.15
C PRO A 272 2.88 -1.98 -14.81
N LEU A 273 2.83 -0.75 -14.28
CA LEU A 273 2.04 0.34 -14.83
C LEU A 273 2.77 1.04 -15.98
N MET A 274 4.10 1.15 -15.90
CA MET A 274 4.90 1.96 -16.81
C MET A 274 5.38 1.19 -18.05
N ILE A 275 5.70 -0.10 -17.94
CA ILE A 275 6.17 -0.92 -19.08
C ILE A 275 5.20 -0.87 -20.28
N PRO A 276 3.88 -1.05 -20.11
CA PRO A 276 2.95 -1.02 -21.23
C PRO A 276 2.94 0.30 -22.00
N HIS A 277 3.34 1.40 -21.35
CA HIS A 277 3.29 2.75 -21.92
C HIS A 277 4.64 3.21 -22.48
N PHE A 278 5.73 2.98 -21.76
CA PHE A 278 7.07 3.45 -22.12
C PHE A 278 7.95 2.37 -22.76
N GLY A 279 7.66 1.09 -22.51
CA GLY A 279 8.46 -0.06 -22.96
C GLY A 279 9.61 -0.42 -22.00
N GLU A 280 9.96 -1.71 -21.93
CA GLU A 280 10.96 -2.25 -21.00
C GLU A 280 12.32 -1.53 -21.05
N ALA A 281 12.84 -1.28 -22.26
CA ALA A 281 14.15 -0.63 -22.42
C ALA A 281 14.20 0.77 -21.79
N ILE A 282 13.10 1.53 -21.88
CA ILE A 282 13.00 2.85 -21.26
C ILE A 282 12.92 2.72 -19.74
N ILE A 283 12.20 1.72 -19.23
CA ILE A 283 12.06 1.49 -17.78
C ILE A 283 13.39 1.06 -17.15
N GLU A 284 14.18 0.24 -17.83
CA GLU A 284 15.53 -0.10 -17.34
C GLU A 284 16.42 1.14 -17.17
N GLU A 285 16.50 1.99 -18.20
CA GLU A 285 17.29 3.22 -18.16
C GLU A 285 16.73 4.23 -17.14
N LEU A 286 15.39 4.35 -17.06
CA LEU A 286 14.71 5.20 -16.08
C LEU A 286 15.10 4.82 -14.65
N PHE A 287 15.05 3.53 -14.30
CA PHE A 287 15.37 3.09 -12.94
C PHE A 287 16.87 3.14 -12.63
N TYR A 288 17.73 2.99 -13.64
CA TYR A 288 19.15 3.27 -13.50
C TYR A 288 19.40 4.74 -13.11
N ARG A 289 18.78 5.69 -13.83
CA ARG A 289 18.87 7.13 -13.51
C ARG A 289 18.24 7.47 -12.17
N TYR A 290 17.04 6.95 -11.92
CA TYR A 290 16.31 7.13 -10.68
C TYR A 290 17.14 6.73 -9.47
N SER A 291 17.83 5.59 -9.52
CA SER A 291 18.69 5.12 -8.41
C SER A 291 19.80 6.12 -8.05
N LYS A 292 20.38 6.81 -9.04
CA LYS A 292 21.41 7.84 -8.82
C LYS A 292 20.80 9.10 -8.18
N ILE A 293 19.63 9.53 -8.65
CA ILE A 293 18.91 10.67 -8.07
C ILE A 293 18.56 10.39 -6.62
N VAL A 294 18.01 9.21 -6.32
CA VAL A 294 17.70 8.78 -4.94
C VAL A 294 18.95 8.78 -4.07
N LYS A 295 20.08 8.26 -4.58
CA LYS A 295 21.37 8.28 -3.86
C LYS A 295 21.79 9.70 -3.48
N ASP A 296 21.75 10.62 -4.45
CA ASP A 296 22.17 12.00 -4.24
C ASP A 296 21.23 12.70 -3.24
N GLU A 297 19.93 12.48 -3.35
CA GLU A 297 18.94 13.11 -2.45
C GLU A 297 19.01 12.57 -1.02
N MET A 298 19.17 11.27 -0.85
CA MET A 298 19.37 10.65 0.47
C MET A 298 20.68 11.09 1.13
N SER A 299 21.68 11.55 0.35
CA SER A 299 22.93 12.10 0.90
C SER A 299 22.76 13.53 1.46
N LYS A 300 21.76 14.27 0.99
CA LYS A 300 21.53 15.68 1.36
C LYS A 300 20.61 15.83 2.55
N LYS A 301 19.61 14.95 2.67
CA LYS A 301 18.59 15.05 3.72
C LYS A 301 18.03 13.68 4.08
N ARG A 302 17.46 13.61 5.29
CA ARG A 302 16.64 12.50 5.73
C ARG A 302 15.31 12.53 4.99
N ILE A 303 14.87 11.38 4.48
CA ILE A 303 13.62 11.22 3.74
C ILE A 303 12.81 10.11 4.41
N GLU A 304 11.52 10.36 4.62
CA GLU A 304 10.63 9.42 5.30
C GLU A 304 9.32 9.26 4.51
N PHE A 305 8.72 8.07 4.59
CA PHE A 305 7.31 7.88 4.24
C PHE A 305 6.43 8.19 5.46
N THR A 306 5.34 8.93 5.25
CA THR A 306 4.30 9.11 6.27
C THR A 306 3.22 8.06 6.07
N ASN A 307 2.86 7.38 7.15
CA ASN A 307 1.85 6.33 7.17
C ASN A 307 0.69 6.74 8.05
N LEU A 308 -0.51 6.47 7.56
CA LEU A 308 -1.75 6.63 8.29
C LEU A 308 -2.30 5.25 8.61
N THR A 309 -2.33 4.89 9.88
CA THR A 309 -2.93 3.65 10.37
C THR A 309 -4.23 3.97 11.07
N ILE A 310 -5.33 3.40 10.60
CA ILE A 310 -6.68 3.61 11.14
C ILE A 310 -7.24 2.29 11.63
N SER A 311 -7.74 2.28 12.86
CA SER A 311 -8.51 1.19 13.44
C SER A 311 -9.98 1.55 13.44
N LEU A 312 -10.80 0.68 12.86
CA LEU A 312 -12.23 0.87 12.64
C LEU A 312 -13.03 -0.27 13.27
N THR A 313 -14.20 0.05 13.83
CA THR A 313 -15.19 -0.95 14.28
C THR A 313 -16.47 -0.76 13.51
N ARG A 314 -17.03 -1.84 12.99
CA ARG A 314 -18.33 -1.84 12.34
C ARG A 314 -19.44 -1.62 13.36
N ILE A 315 -20.32 -0.66 13.06
CA ILE A 315 -21.57 -0.43 13.80
C ILE A 315 -22.52 -1.61 13.55
#